data_AF-A0A2V2ARN2-F1
#
_entry.id   AF-A0A2V2ARN2-F1
#
_cell.length_a   1.000
_cell.length_b   1.000
_cell.length_c   1.000
_cell.angle_alpha   90.00
_cell.angle_beta   90.00
_cell.angle_gamma   90.00
#
_symmetry.space_group_name_H-M   'P 1'
#
loop_
_entity.id
_entity.type
_entity.pdbx_description
1 polymer ?
#
loop_
_entity_poly.entity_id
_entity_poly.type
_entity_poly.pdbx_seq_one_letter_code
_entity_poly.pdbx_strand_id
1 'polypeptide(L)'
;MTAGEQLNWAALLRFDQERRLESCRHDAEAAGRRGDDPARARYLQEVTQLDMLPRLWEFGVPLTEEEYQDAGRVRSWMDHEQATARHEALSGHPSPPGWSRDPHIRYFWSPDGHLMYVTTARDDGRFVVNHGFLTPGWADRLRRDMPRSAHLVTLYERNQKAGRGHEGAPAGTPLVGVGVPEPLRLWRARVEDVLRRRAAERTAAGTAG
;
A
#
# COMPACT_ATOMS: atom_id res chain seq x y z
N MET A 1 20.93 -3.10 23.86
CA MET A 1 20.55 -3.67 22.55
C MET A 1 21.81 -3.80 21.73
N THR A 2 22.24 -5.03 21.47
CA THR A 2 23.41 -5.31 20.62
C THR A 2 23.09 -5.00 19.16
N ALA A 3 24.10 -4.62 18.39
CA ALA A 3 24.01 -4.23 16.98
C ALA A 3 23.74 -5.40 16.00
N GLY A 4 22.98 -6.43 16.39
CA GLY A 4 23.03 -7.74 15.72
C GLY A 4 21.72 -8.44 15.36
N GLU A 5 20.55 -7.96 15.78
CA GLU A 5 19.27 -8.53 15.29
C GLU A 5 18.74 -7.65 14.17
N GLN A 6 19.23 -7.91 12.96
CA GLN A 6 18.61 -7.37 11.76
C GLN A 6 17.18 -7.93 11.68
N LEU A 7 16.18 -7.06 11.83
CA LEU A 7 14.78 -7.46 11.82
C LEU A 7 14.46 -8.22 10.53
N ASN A 8 13.86 -9.40 10.66
CA ASN A 8 13.44 -10.19 9.51
C ASN A 8 12.15 -9.61 8.92
N TRP A 9 12.30 -8.62 8.07
CA TRP A 9 11.20 -7.94 7.37
C TRP A 9 10.32 -8.89 6.55
N ALA A 10 10.89 -9.95 5.97
CA ALA A 10 10.14 -10.97 5.24
C ALA A 10 9.20 -11.76 6.16
N ALA A 11 9.70 -12.16 7.34
CA ALA A 11 8.89 -12.86 8.34
C ALA A 11 7.80 -11.94 8.92
N LEU A 12 8.11 -10.67 9.17
CA LEU A 12 7.12 -9.70 9.64
C LEU A 12 6.02 -9.47 8.59
N LEU A 13 6.40 -9.31 7.31
CA LEU A 13 5.43 -9.16 6.22
C LEU A 13 4.50 -10.37 6.11
N ARG A 14 5.08 -11.58 6.18
CA ARG A 14 4.33 -12.84 6.18
C ARG A 14 3.34 -12.88 7.33
N PHE A 15 3.82 -12.63 8.55
CA PHE A 15 2.98 -12.63 9.75
C PHE A 15 1.81 -11.64 9.61
N ASP A 16 2.08 -10.41 9.18
CA ASP A 16 1.04 -9.40 8.99
C ASP A 16 -0.02 -9.83 7.97
N GLN A 17 0.40 -10.42 6.84
CA GLN A 17 -0.52 -10.86 5.78
C GLN A 17 -1.31 -12.10 6.19
N GLU A 18 -0.67 -13.12 6.77
CA GLU A 18 -1.34 -14.34 7.23
C GLU A 18 -2.36 -14.03 8.34
N ARG A 19 -1.99 -13.20 9.32
CA ARG A 19 -2.91 -12.77 10.39
C ARG A 19 -4.14 -12.07 9.84
N ARG A 20 -3.97 -11.22 8.82
CA ARG A 20 -5.10 -10.51 8.19
C ARG A 20 -6.02 -11.47 7.43
N LEU A 21 -5.45 -12.38 6.64
CA LEU A 21 -6.21 -13.41 5.91
C LEU A 21 -7.00 -14.31 6.86
N GLU A 22 -6.39 -14.74 7.97
CA GLU A 22 -7.04 -15.55 8.99
C GLU A 22 -8.23 -14.81 9.62
N SER A 23 -8.04 -13.55 10.01
CA SER A 23 -9.13 -12.71 10.54
C SER A 23 -10.31 -12.62 9.58
N CYS A 24 -10.05 -12.32 8.29
CA CYS A 24 -11.13 -12.21 7.30
C CYS A 24 -11.86 -13.55 7.07
N ARG A 25 -11.13 -14.67 7.07
CA ARG A 25 -11.74 -16.02 6.96
C ARG A 25 -12.62 -16.33 8.17
N HIS A 26 -12.14 -16.04 9.38
CA HIS A 26 -12.90 -16.22 10.60
C HIS A 26 -14.19 -15.38 10.59
N ASP A 27 -14.11 -14.13 10.16
CA ASP A 27 -15.26 -13.23 10.06
C ASP A 27 -16.27 -13.70 8.99
N ALA A 28 -15.79 -14.26 7.87
CA ALA A 28 -16.63 -14.88 6.84
C ALA A 28 -17.41 -16.09 7.38
N GLU A 29 -16.74 -16.96 8.14
CA GLU A 29 -17.37 -18.12 8.78
C GLU A 29 -18.39 -17.69 9.84
N ALA A 30 -18.05 -16.69 10.66
CA ALA A 30 -18.95 -16.13 11.66
C ALA A 30 -20.20 -15.50 11.01
N ALA A 31 -20.05 -14.79 9.90
CA ALA A 31 -21.17 -14.25 9.12
C ALA A 31 -22.06 -15.37 8.54
N GLY A 32 -21.45 -16.43 7.99
CA GLY A 32 -22.18 -17.61 7.51
C GLY A 32 -23.01 -18.28 8.59
N ARG A 33 -22.46 -18.43 9.81
CA ARG A 33 -23.20 -18.98 10.96
C ARG A 33 -24.41 -18.12 11.39
N ARG A 34 -24.38 -16.82 11.12
CA ARG A 34 -25.49 -15.89 11.41
C ARG A 34 -26.52 -15.80 10.27
N GLY A 35 -26.27 -16.43 9.12
CA GLY A 35 -27.11 -16.25 7.91
C GLY A 35 -26.95 -14.88 7.25
N ASP A 36 -25.84 -14.16 7.51
CA ASP A 36 -25.54 -12.87 6.90
C ASP A 36 -24.72 -13.06 5.62
N ASP A 37 -25.40 -13.50 4.56
CA ASP A 37 -24.79 -13.75 3.25
C ASP A 37 -24.08 -12.52 2.66
N PRO A 38 -24.63 -11.28 2.77
CA PRO A 38 -23.92 -10.08 2.33
C PRO A 38 -22.61 -9.84 3.09
N ALA A 39 -22.57 -10.02 4.42
CA ALA A 39 -21.32 -9.91 5.17
C ALA A 39 -20.32 -11.00 4.79
N ARG A 40 -20.77 -12.25 4.66
CA ARG A 40 -19.91 -13.37 4.25
C ARG A 40 -19.28 -13.13 2.89
N ALA A 41 -20.08 -12.75 1.89
CA ALA A 41 -19.58 -12.46 0.54
C ALA A 41 -18.52 -11.35 0.54
N ARG A 42 -18.73 -10.29 1.34
CA ARG A 42 -17.74 -9.21 1.52
C ARG A 42 -16.42 -9.71 2.09
N TYR A 43 -16.44 -10.48 3.18
CA TYR A 43 -15.21 -11.01 3.76
C TYR A 43 -14.45 -11.94 2.81
N LEU A 44 -15.16 -12.76 2.02
CA LEU A 44 -14.53 -13.62 1.01
C LEU A 44 -13.92 -12.81 -0.16
N GLN A 45 -14.54 -11.70 -0.53
CA GLN A 45 -13.96 -10.76 -1.49
C GLN A 45 -12.68 -10.12 -0.94
N GLU A 46 -12.67 -9.71 0.33
CA GLU A 46 -11.45 -9.20 0.99
C GLU A 46 -10.32 -10.23 0.99
N VAL A 47 -10.63 -11.50 1.30
CA VAL A 47 -9.65 -12.60 1.22
C VAL A 47 -9.08 -12.72 -0.19
N THR A 48 -9.95 -12.74 -1.21
CA THR A 48 -9.54 -12.87 -2.61
C THR A 48 -8.61 -11.73 -3.04
N GLN A 49 -8.92 -10.50 -2.63
CA GLN A 49 -8.10 -9.34 -2.94
C GLN A 49 -6.76 -9.38 -2.19
N LEU A 50 -6.74 -9.73 -0.91
CA LEU A 50 -5.49 -9.89 -0.15
C LEU A 50 -4.60 -11.01 -0.71
N ASP A 51 -5.21 -12.08 -1.24
CA ASP A 51 -4.49 -13.15 -1.94
C ASP A 51 -3.90 -12.70 -3.30
N MET A 52 -4.32 -11.55 -3.85
CA MET A 52 -3.66 -10.95 -5.04
C MET A 52 -2.29 -10.34 -4.72
N LEU A 53 -2.01 -10.02 -3.45
CA LEU A 53 -0.71 -9.49 -3.06
C LEU A 53 0.37 -10.57 -3.16
N PRO A 54 1.49 -10.30 -3.84
CA PRO A 54 2.57 -11.26 -4.00
C PRO A 54 3.19 -11.58 -2.65
N ARG A 55 3.47 -12.86 -2.44
CA ARG A 55 4.11 -13.37 -1.24
C ARG A 55 5.62 -13.14 -1.33
N LEU A 56 6.05 -11.91 -1.08
CA LEU A 56 7.45 -11.50 -1.28
C LEU A 56 8.47 -12.34 -0.49
N TRP A 57 8.05 -12.96 0.62
CA TRP A 57 8.89 -13.87 1.40
C TRP A 57 9.18 -15.21 0.71
N GLU A 58 8.41 -15.62 -0.30
CA GLU A 58 8.61 -16.88 -1.02
C GLU A 58 9.85 -16.84 -1.95
N PHE A 59 10.42 -15.65 -2.19
CA PHE A 59 11.65 -15.50 -2.98
C PHE A 59 12.93 -15.92 -2.23
N GLY A 60 12.84 -16.23 -0.92
CA GLY A 60 13.97 -16.75 -0.15
C GLY A 60 15.12 -15.76 0.08
N VAL A 61 14.88 -14.46 -0.13
CA VAL A 61 15.85 -13.39 0.09
C VAL A 61 15.37 -12.42 1.17
N PRO A 62 16.29 -11.81 1.96
CA PRO A 62 15.91 -10.78 2.92
C PRO A 62 15.27 -9.58 2.23
N LEU A 63 14.16 -9.09 2.81
CA LEU A 63 13.56 -7.82 2.42
C LEU A 63 14.28 -6.67 3.12
N THR A 64 14.35 -5.53 2.45
CA THR A 64 14.72 -4.26 3.09
C THR A 64 13.52 -3.68 3.85
N GLU A 65 13.79 -2.75 4.77
CA GLU A 65 12.71 -2.00 5.44
C GLU A 65 11.83 -1.27 4.42
N GLU A 66 12.43 -0.69 3.38
CA GLU A 66 11.69 0.04 2.35
C GLU A 66 10.75 -0.88 1.55
N GLU A 67 11.17 -2.11 1.27
CA GLU A 67 10.34 -3.13 0.60
C GLU A 67 9.17 -3.58 1.47
N TYR A 68 9.40 -3.76 2.78
CA TYR A 68 8.34 -4.02 3.74
C TYR A 68 7.34 -2.86 3.81
N GLN A 69 7.84 -1.63 3.93
CA GLN A 69 7.01 -0.43 3.98
C GLN A 69 6.22 -0.25 2.67
N ASP A 70 6.82 -0.53 1.52
CA ASP A 70 6.16 -0.46 0.21
C ASP A 70 5.02 -1.47 0.10
N ALA A 71 5.24 -2.74 0.46
CA ALA A 71 4.19 -3.73 0.53
C ALA A 71 3.08 -3.33 1.53
N GLY A 72 3.46 -2.74 2.67
CA GLY A 72 2.53 -2.18 3.64
C GLY A 72 1.64 -1.08 3.05
N ARG A 73 2.21 -0.14 2.28
CA ARG A 73 1.44 0.92 1.59
C ARG A 73 0.45 0.36 0.59
N VAL A 74 0.86 -0.62 -0.22
CA VAL A 74 -0.04 -1.24 -1.21
C VAL A 74 -1.21 -1.93 -0.51
N ARG A 75 -0.96 -2.62 0.61
CA ARG A 75 -2.03 -3.19 1.43
C ARG A 75 -2.96 -2.11 1.98
N SER A 76 -2.42 -1.03 2.55
CA SER A 76 -3.23 0.09 3.06
C SER A 76 -4.08 0.76 1.98
N TRP A 77 -3.55 0.89 0.76
CA TRP A 77 -4.33 1.34 -0.39
C TRP A 77 -5.47 0.37 -0.73
N MET A 78 -5.20 -0.95 -0.78
CA MET A 78 -6.26 -1.93 -1.05
C MET A 78 -7.36 -1.91 0.02
N ASP A 79 -6.99 -1.85 1.30
CA ASP A 79 -7.95 -1.72 2.41
C ASP A 79 -8.78 -0.43 2.28
N HIS A 80 -8.15 0.67 1.87
CA HIS A 80 -8.81 1.95 1.64
C HIS A 80 -9.87 1.85 0.52
N GLU A 81 -9.49 1.30 -0.62
CA GLU A 81 -10.37 1.15 -1.78
C GLU A 81 -11.54 0.21 -1.49
N GLN A 82 -11.29 -0.89 -0.76
CA GLN A 82 -12.36 -1.77 -0.27
C GLN A 82 -13.34 -1.04 0.65
N ALA A 83 -12.85 -0.19 1.54
CA ALA A 83 -13.70 0.58 2.44
C ALA A 83 -14.55 1.62 1.68
N THR A 84 -13.98 2.25 0.65
CA THR A 84 -14.70 3.16 -0.25
C THR A 84 -15.78 2.43 -1.04
N ALA A 85 -15.46 1.31 -1.69
CA ALA A 85 -16.43 0.49 -2.44
C ALA A 85 -17.57 -0.01 -1.54
N ARG A 86 -17.27 -0.40 -0.29
CA ARG A 86 -18.29 -0.77 0.71
C ARG A 86 -19.23 0.39 1.02
N HIS A 87 -18.70 1.61 1.15
CA HIS A 87 -19.51 2.78 1.43
C HIS A 87 -20.42 3.14 0.26
N GLU A 88 -19.93 3.08 -0.97
CA GLU A 88 -20.72 3.33 -2.18
C GLU A 88 -21.88 2.34 -2.32
N ALA A 89 -21.62 1.06 -2.10
CA ALA A 89 -22.64 0.02 -2.13
C ALA A 89 -23.75 0.24 -1.08
N LEU A 90 -23.40 0.79 0.10
CA LEU A 90 -24.36 1.06 1.18
C LEU A 90 -25.10 2.39 1.02
N SER A 91 -24.44 3.41 0.46
CA SER A 91 -25.01 4.75 0.30
C SER A 91 -25.87 4.90 -0.95
N GLY A 92 -25.76 3.99 -1.93
CA GLY A 92 -26.49 4.06 -3.19
C GLY A 92 -26.03 5.19 -4.12
N HIS A 93 -24.95 5.88 -3.75
CA HIS A 93 -24.35 6.97 -4.51
C HIS A 93 -22.88 6.64 -4.78
N PRO A 94 -22.46 6.59 -6.06
CA PRO A 94 -21.04 6.44 -6.37
C PRO A 94 -20.28 7.65 -5.83
N SER A 95 -19.13 7.43 -5.20
CA SER A 95 -18.28 8.54 -4.81
C SER A 95 -17.71 9.18 -6.07
N PRO A 96 -17.48 10.49 -6.10
CA PRO A 96 -16.72 11.11 -7.16
C PRO A 96 -15.35 10.41 -7.32
N PRO A 97 -14.82 10.27 -8.55
CA PRO A 97 -13.49 9.71 -8.75
C PRO A 97 -12.44 10.42 -7.87
N GLY A 98 -11.69 9.63 -7.09
CA GLY A 98 -10.66 10.13 -6.17
C GLY A 98 -11.19 10.74 -4.86
N TRP A 99 -12.47 10.60 -4.56
CA TRP A 99 -13.02 10.88 -3.24
C TRP A 99 -12.51 9.84 -2.24
N SER A 100 -11.93 10.32 -1.14
CA SER A 100 -11.46 9.49 -0.04
C SER A 100 -12.36 9.72 1.16
N ARG A 101 -12.84 8.63 1.78
CA ARG A 101 -13.64 8.70 3.01
C ARG A 101 -12.89 9.37 4.16
N ASP A 102 -11.56 9.23 4.17
CA ASP A 102 -10.70 10.01 5.04
C ASP A 102 -10.17 11.20 4.24
N PRO A 103 -10.68 12.43 4.45
CA PRO A 103 -10.25 13.59 3.69
C PRO A 103 -8.75 13.87 3.88
N HIS A 104 -8.13 13.29 4.91
CA HIS A 104 -6.71 13.43 5.21
C HIS A 104 -5.83 12.43 4.46
N ILE A 105 -6.38 11.36 3.86
CA ILE A 105 -5.59 10.31 3.20
C ILE A 105 -5.73 10.40 1.67
N ARG A 106 -4.61 10.28 0.96
CA ARG A 106 -4.57 10.19 -0.50
C ARG A 106 -3.54 9.16 -0.97
N TYR A 107 -3.88 8.46 -2.05
CA TYR A 107 -3.02 7.49 -2.71
C TYR A 107 -2.83 7.87 -4.17
N PHE A 108 -1.58 7.85 -4.64
CA PHE A 108 -1.22 8.17 -6.02
C PHE A 108 -0.31 7.09 -6.58
N TRP A 109 -0.79 6.43 -7.62
CA TRP A 109 0.01 5.49 -8.38
C TRP A 109 0.75 6.22 -9.50
N SER A 110 2.06 6.01 -9.59
CA SER A 110 2.83 6.42 -10.74
C SER A 110 2.77 5.37 -11.87
N PRO A 111 2.99 5.78 -13.14
CA PRO A 111 2.97 4.85 -14.28
C PRO A 111 4.05 3.76 -14.27
N ASP A 112 5.01 3.82 -13.36
CA ASP A 112 6.06 2.82 -13.14
C ASP A 112 5.80 1.94 -11.90
N GLY A 113 4.59 1.98 -11.33
CA GLY A 113 4.19 1.07 -10.26
C GLY A 113 4.77 1.44 -8.88
N HIS A 114 5.04 2.73 -8.64
CA HIS A 114 5.29 3.23 -7.29
C HIS A 114 4.01 3.84 -6.71
N LEU A 115 3.79 3.61 -5.43
CA LEU A 115 2.66 4.15 -4.69
C LEU A 115 3.13 5.27 -3.76
N MET A 116 2.60 6.48 -3.98
CA MET A 116 2.73 7.58 -3.04
C MET A 116 1.49 7.64 -2.15
N TYR A 117 1.70 7.48 -0.85
CA TYR A 117 0.70 7.67 0.19
C TYR A 117 0.94 9.01 0.86
N VAL A 118 -0.12 9.80 1.02
CA VAL A 118 -0.08 11.08 1.74
C VAL A 118 -1.16 11.07 2.80
N THR A 119 -0.79 11.38 4.04
CA THR A 119 -1.74 11.64 5.11
C THR A 119 -1.46 12.97 5.79
N THR A 120 -2.44 13.56 6.45
CA THR A 120 -2.24 14.71 7.34
C THR A 120 -2.10 14.20 8.77
N ALA A 121 -1.04 14.59 9.48
CA ALA A 121 -0.91 14.35 10.91
C ALA A 121 -2.04 15.10 11.64
N ARG A 122 -2.80 14.36 12.45
CA ARG A 122 -4.04 14.87 13.08
C ARG A 122 -3.82 16.08 13.99
N ASP A 123 -2.63 16.17 14.59
CA ASP A 123 -2.39 17.11 15.70
C ASP A 123 -1.82 18.46 15.25
N ASP A 124 -1.13 18.52 14.11
CA ASP A 124 -0.44 19.73 13.67
C ASP A 124 -0.62 20.07 12.18
N GLY A 125 -1.40 19.27 11.45
CA GLY A 125 -1.73 19.53 10.04
C GLY A 125 -0.57 19.30 9.07
N ARG A 126 0.59 18.79 9.52
CA ARG A 126 1.72 18.47 8.64
C ARG A 126 1.44 17.23 7.80
N PHE A 127 1.97 17.18 6.58
CA PHE A 127 1.87 15.98 5.77
C PHE A 127 2.87 14.94 6.22
N VAL A 128 2.42 13.69 6.22
CA VAL A 128 3.24 12.49 6.27
C VAL A 128 3.10 11.82 4.91
N VAL A 129 4.21 11.65 4.20
CA VAL A 129 4.27 11.04 2.86
C VAL A 129 5.14 9.80 2.93
N ASN A 130 4.63 8.64 2.47
CA ASN A 130 5.33 7.35 2.53
C ASN A 130 6.00 7.09 3.89
N HIS A 131 5.28 7.33 4.99
CA HIS A 131 5.69 7.14 6.40
C HIS A 131 6.60 8.21 7.02
N GLY A 132 7.11 9.18 6.25
CA GLY A 132 7.93 10.27 6.77
C GLY A 132 7.18 11.60 6.78
N PHE A 133 7.40 12.42 7.81
CA PHE A 133 6.96 13.82 7.76
C PHE A 133 7.58 14.53 6.55
N LEU A 134 6.79 15.34 5.85
CA LEU A 134 7.19 16.07 4.65
C LEU A 134 8.08 17.26 5.01
N THR A 135 9.29 16.96 5.47
CA THR A 135 10.40 17.90 5.63
C THR A 135 11.07 18.17 4.28
N PRO A 136 11.85 19.24 4.11
CA PRO A 136 12.59 19.49 2.86
C PRO A 136 13.49 18.32 2.45
N GLY A 137 14.23 17.74 3.39
CA GLY A 137 15.09 16.60 3.12
C GLY A 137 14.31 15.34 2.70
N TRP A 138 13.14 15.12 3.29
CA TRP A 138 12.25 14.03 2.89
C TRP A 138 11.64 14.27 1.50
N ALA A 139 11.23 15.50 1.20
CA ALA A 139 10.72 15.87 -0.12
C ALA A 139 11.78 15.64 -1.20
N ASP A 140 13.04 16.00 -0.95
CA ASP A 140 14.14 15.78 -1.90
C ASP A 140 14.42 14.29 -2.12
N ARG A 141 14.35 13.48 -1.06
CA ARG A 141 14.41 12.02 -1.20
C ARG A 141 13.27 11.50 -2.07
N LEU A 142 12.02 11.86 -1.78
CA LEU A 142 10.87 11.41 -2.57
C LEU A 142 10.94 11.83 -4.04
N ARG A 143 11.45 13.03 -4.36
CA ARG A 143 11.64 13.46 -5.75
C ARG A 143 12.68 12.61 -6.49
N ARG A 144 13.72 12.12 -5.79
CA ARG A 144 14.73 11.22 -6.37
C ARG A 144 14.19 9.80 -6.52
N ASP A 145 13.52 9.29 -5.50
CA ASP A 145 13.05 7.90 -5.44
C ASP A 145 11.79 7.69 -6.31
N MET A 146 11.00 8.75 -6.51
CA MET A 146 9.75 8.73 -7.28
C MET A 146 9.66 9.92 -8.25
N PRO A 147 10.53 10.00 -9.28
CA PRO A 147 10.63 11.17 -10.15
C PRO A 147 9.33 11.47 -10.91
N ARG A 148 8.55 10.43 -11.26
CA ARG A 148 7.22 10.58 -11.90
C ARG A 148 6.19 11.26 -10.98
N SER A 149 6.39 11.20 -9.67
CA SER A 149 5.50 11.81 -8.65
C SER A 149 6.08 13.10 -8.05
N ALA A 150 7.24 13.58 -8.52
CA ALA A 150 7.92 14.77 -7.98
C ALA A 150 7.06 16.04 -7.99
N HIS A 151 6.16 16.16 -8.97
CA HIS A 151 5.22 17.27 -9.06
C HIS A 151 4.22 17.27 -7.88
N LEU A 152 3.74 16.09 -7.46
CA LEU A 152 2.85 15.95 -6.31
C LEU A 152 3.58 16.26 -5.00
N VAL A 153 4.82 15.79 -4.84
CA VAL A 153 5.67 16.14 -3.68
C VAL A 153 5.81 17.65 -3.55
N THR A 154 6.02 18.34 -4.68
CA THR A 154 6.15 19.80 -4.72
C THR A 154 4.84 20.51 -4.40
N LEU A 155 3.71 20.00 -4.87
CA LEU A 155 2.38 20.49 -4.50
C LEU A 155 2.17 20.41 -2.98
N TYR A 156 2.42 19.24 -2.39
CA TYR A 156 2.23 19.03 -0.95
C TYR A 156 3.18 19.88 -0.10
N GLU A 157 4.43 20.06 -0.53
CA GLU A 157 5.36 20.95 0.15
C GLU A 157 4.85 22.41 0.15
N ARG A 158 4.37 22.89 -1.00
CA ARG A 158 3.77 24.24 -1.12
C ARG A 158 2.51 24.37 -0.28
N ASN A 159 1.68 23.35 -0.24
CA ASN A 159 0.45 23.36 0.54
C ASN A 159 0.72 23.35 2.04
N GLN A 160 1.71 22.57 2.49
CA GLN A 160 2.12 22.56 3.89
C GLN A 160 2.61 23.94 4.34
N LYS A 161 3.48 24.57 3.54
CA LYS A 161 4.00 25.93 3.85
C LYS A 161 2.90 26.98 3.91
N ALA A 162 1.80 26.78 3.19
CA ALA A 162 0.70 27.73 3.08
C ALA A 162 -0.55 27.36 3.88
N GLY A 163 -0.55 26.23 4.61
CA GLY A 163 -1.73 25.74 5.33
C GLY A 163 -2.93 25.37 4.44
N ARG A 164 -2.71 25.04 3.16
CA ARG A 164 -3.80 24.77 2.19
C ARG A 164 -4.36 23.35 2.21
N GLY A 165 -3.85 22.47 3.08
CA GLY A 165 -4.28 21.06 3.08
C GLY A 165 -4.12 20.40 1.70
N HIS A 166 -5.08 19.57 1.30
CA HIS A 166 -5.04 18.84 0.02
C HIS A 166 -5.51 19.66 -1.20
N GLU A 167 -5.57 20.99 -1.11
CA GLU A 167 -6.03 21.85 -2.22
C GLU A 167 -5.23 21.61 -3.50
N GLY A 168 -5.92 21.42 -4.62
CA GLY A 168 -5.32 21.18 -5.95
C GLY A 168 -4.70 19.80 -6.14
N ALA A 169 -4.80 18.89 -5.16
CA ALA A 169 -4.38 17.50 -5.34
C ALA A 169 -5.31 16.80 -6.34
N PRO A 170 -4.76 16.05 -7.31
CA PRO A 170 -5.61 15.28 -8.22
C PRO A 170 -6.40 14.21 -7.47
N ALA A 171 -7.44 13.72 -8.12
CA ALA A 171 -8.11 12.49 -7.72
C ALA A 171 -7.09 11.34 -7.63
N GLY A 172 -7.18 10.53 -6.58
CA GLY A 172 -6.43 9.28 -6.49
C GLY A 172 -6.85 8.29 -7.58
N THR A 173 -6.03 7.28 -7.85
CA THR A 173 -6.36 6.22 -8.82
C THR A 173 -7.25 5.17 -8.15
N PRO A 174 -8.52 5.02 -8.55
CA PRO A 174 -9.42 4.05 -7.95
C PRO A 174 -9.04 2.60 -8.29
N LEU A 175 -9.37 1.67 -7.41
CA LEU A 175 -9.33 0.23 -7.68
C LEU A 175 -10.55 -0.15 -8.53
N VAL A 176 -10.41 -0.08 -9.86
CA VAL A 176 -11.52 -0.38 -10.78
C VAL A 176 -11.50 -1.84 -11.22
N GLY A 177 -12.61 -2.55 -11.00
CA GLY A 177 -12.91 -3.85 -11.65
C GLY A 177 -12.53 -5.10 -10.85
N VAL A 178 -12.77 -6.26 -11.48
CA VAL A 178 -12.53 -7.62 -10.93
C VAL A 178 -11.13 -8.19 -11.25
N GLY A 179 -10.33 -7.46 -12.02
CA GLY A 179 -8.93 -7.82 -12.34
C GLY A 179 -7.93 -7.16 -11.40
N VAL A 180 -6.68 -7.64 -11.41
CA VAL A 180 -5.55 -6.95 -10.77
C VAL A 180 -5.43 -5.56 -11.42
N PRO A 181 -5.60 -4.46 -10.67
CA PRO A 181 -5.47 -3.12 -11.24
C PRO A 181 -4.09 -2.95 -11.87
N GLU A 182 -4.04 -2.30 -13.04
CA GLU A 182 -2.78 -2.09 -13.77
C GLU A 182 -1.64 -1.54 -12.88
N PRO A 183 -1.87 -0.59 -11.97
CA PRO A 183 -0.82 -0.15 -11.04
C PRO A 183 -0.28 -1.26 -10.12
N LEU A 184 -1.15 -2.15 -9.64
CA LEU A 184 -0.75 -3.29 -8.81
C LEU A 184 0.06 -4.31 -9.63
N ARG A 185 -0.29 -4.52 -10.90
CA ARG A 185 0.49 -5.35 -11.83
C ARG A 185 1.90 -4.81 -12.04
N LEU A 186 2.02 -3.49 -12.27
CA LEU A 186 3.30 -2.80 -12.47
C LEU A 186 4.16 -2.84 -11.21
N TRP A 187 3.57 -2.56 -10.06
CA TRP A 187 4.24 -2.68 -8.76
C TRP A 187 4.79 -4.08 -8.53
N ARG A 188 3.95 -5.11 -8.77
CA ARG A 188 4.32 -6.51 -8.62
C ARG A 188 5.51 -6.86 -9.50
N ALA A 189 5.45 -6.53 -10.79
CA ALA A 189 6.55 -6.77 -11.72
C ALA A 189 7.86 -6.13 -11.22
N ARG A 190 7.81 -4.86 -10.81
CA ARG A 190 8.97 -4.13 -10.29
C ARG A 190 9.60 -4.81 -9.07
N VAL A 191 8.81 -5.13 -8.05
CA VAL A 191 9.33 -5.68 -6.79
C VAL A 191 9.79 -7.12 -6.97
N GLU A 192 9.02 -7.95 -7.68
CA GLU A 192 9.39 -9.34 -7.94
C GLU A 192 10.68 -9.44 -8.77
N ASP A 193 10.88 -8.59 -9.78
CA ASP A 193 12.10 -8.61 -10.60
C ASP A 193 13.36 -8.26 -9.80
N VAL A 194 13.24 -7.37 -8.81
CA VAL A 194 14.36 -7.09 -7.88
C VAL A 194 14.64 -8.30 -6.98
N LEU A 195 13.60 -8.97 -6.48
CA LEU A 195 13.74 -10.15 -5.62
C LEU A 195 14.30 -11.36 -6.38
N ARG A 196 13.82 -11.61 -7.61
CA ARG A 196 14.34 -12.67 -8.50
C ARG A 196 15.83 -12.47 -8.79
N ARG A 197 16.25 -11.24 -9.10
CA ARG A 197 17.67 -10.94 -9.36
C ARG A 197 18.54 -11.24 -8.13
N ARG A 198 18.14 -10.75 -6.95
CA ARG A 198 18.86 -11.05 -5.69
C ARG A 198 18.90 -12.53 -5.36
N ALA A 199 17.83 -13.28 -5.64
CA ALA A 199 17.80 -14.73 -5.42
C ALA A 199 18.79 -15.44 -6.35
N ALA A 200 18.82 -15.07 -7.63
CA ALA A 200 19.74 -15.63 -8.61
C ALA A 200 21.21 -15.33 -8.27
N GLU A 201 21.52 -14.09 -7.87
CA GLU A 201 22.85 -13.67 -7.42
C GLU A 201 23.33 -14.50 -6.21
N ARG A 202 22.43 -14.78 -5.26
CA ARG A 202 22.75 -15.59 -4.08
C ARG A 202 22.99 -17.05 -4.45
N THR A 203 22.20 -17.63 -5.34
CA THR A 203 22.43 -18.99 -5.85
C THR A 203 23.79 -19.08 -6.57
N ALA A 204 24.10 -18.12 -7.44
CA ALA A 204 25.39 -18.08 -8.14
C ALA A 204 26.58 -17.98 -7.16
N ALA A 205 26.48 -17.11 -6.14
CA ALA A 205 27.52 -16.98 -5.12
C ALA A 205 27.70 -18.25 -4.27
N GLY A 206 26.60 -18.97 -3.97
CA GLY A 206 26.64 -20.23 -3.22
C GLY A 206 27.14 -21.44 -4.02
N THR A 207 27.20 -21.35 -5.35
CA THR A 207 27.69 -22.44 -6.21
C THR A 207 29.19 -22.31 -6.54
N ALA A 208 29.79 -21.17 -6.20
CA ALA A 208 31.19 -20.84 -6.51
C ALA A 208 32.18 -21.09 -5.36
N GLY A 209 31.72 -21.63 -4.22
CA GLY A 209 32.54 -21.99 -3.05
C GLY A 209 32.40 -23.47 -2.72
#